data_AF-A0A7W5MZ97-F1
#
_entry.id   AF-A0A7W5MZ97-F1
#
_cell.length_a   1.000
_cell.length_b   1.000
_cell.length_c   1.000
_cell.angle_alpha   90.00
_cell.angle_beta   90.00
_cell.angle_gamma   90.00
#
_symmetry.space_group_name_H-M   'P 1'
#
loop_
_entity.id
_entity.type
_entity.pdbx_description
1 polymer ?
#
loop_
_entity_poly.entity_id
_entity_poly.type
_entity_poly.pdbx_seq_one_letter_code
_entity_poly.pdbx_strand_id
1 'polypeptide(L)'
;MMSVTERIRQSLLALHMARALETLDHTLSRLEKGEISAIEAIDDLLAEELNLREGRRIRQHLWGNLKQHLQEMPNTSRRAMAMAERRQWSRAVNDP
;
A
#
# COMPACT_ATOMS: atom_id res chain seq x y z
N MET A 1 28.51 16.54 -12.72
CA MET A 1 27.72 17.12 -11.61
C MET A 1 26.33 16.50 -11.69
N MET A 2 25.79 15.92 -10.61
CA MET A 2 24.44 15.30 -10.64
C MET A 2 23.36 16.36 -10.82
N SER A 3 22.36 16.10 -11.67
CA SER A 3 21.19 16.96 -11.83
C SER A 3 20.38 17.04 -10.53
N VAL A 4 19.55 18.08 -10.40
CA VAL A 4 18.62 18.21 -9.25
C VAL A 4 17.67 17.01 -9.21
N THR A 5 17.17 16.58 -10.36
CA THR A 5 16.27 15.42 -10.49
C THR A 5 16.92 14.12 -10.02
N GLU A 6 18.19 13.90 -10.34
CA GLU A 6 18.92 12.72 -9.87
C GLU A 6 19.12 12.76 -8.34
N ARG A 7 19.42 13.93 -7.77
CA ARG A 7 19.51 14.06 -6.31
C ARG A 7 18.17 13.78 -5.63
N ILE A 8 17.06 14.26 -6.19
CA ILE A 8 15.71 13.97 -5.68
C ILE A 8 15.44 12.46 -5.72
N ARG A 9 15.76 11.79 -6.84
CA ARG A 9 15.61 10.34 -6.98
C ARG A 9 16.38 9.57 -5.90
N GLN A 10 17.63 9.94 -5.66
CA GLN A 10 18.47 9.36 -4.61
C GLN A 10 17.90 9.60 -3.20
N SER A 11 17.39 10.80 -2.92
CA SER A 11 16.74 11.10 -1.64
C SER A 11 15.48 10.27 -1.41
N LEU A 12 14.61 10.13 -2.41
CA LEU A 12 13.39 9.32 -2.31
C LEU A 12 13.71 7.83 -2.09
N LEU A 13 14.76 7.32 -2.76
CA LEU A 13 15.27 5.97 -2.54
C LEU A 13 15.78 5.78 -1.10
N ALA A 14 16.61 6.70 -0.60
CA ALA A 14 17.17 6.64 0.75
C ALA A 14 16.09 6.76 1.85
N LEU A 15 15.00 7.47 1.58
CA LEU A 15 13.84 7.60 2.48
C LEU A 15 12.82 6.46 2.36
N HIS A 16 13.09 5.48 1.48
CA HIS A 16 12.17 4.39 1.14
C HIS A 16 10.79 4.88 0.71
N MET A 17 10.74 5.99 -0.04
CA MET A 17 9.50 6.55 -0.58
C MET A 17 9.22 5.99 -1.97
N ALA A 18 8.97 4.69 -2.05
CA ALA A 18 8.79 3.98 -3.31
C ALA A 18 7.64 4.56 -4.14
N ARG A 19 6.55 4.99 -3.50
CA ARG A 19 5.40 5.54 -4.22
C ARG A 19 5.71 6.90 -4.81
N ALA A 20 6.37 7.76 -4.05
CA ALA A 20 6.82 9.05 -4.56
C ALA A 20 7.80 8.88 -5.74
N LEU A 21 8.65 7.85 -5.71
CA LEU A 21 9.57 7.53 -6.80
C LEU A 21 8.84 7.12 -8.08
N GLU A 22 7.77 6.33 -7.96
CA GLU A 22 6.91 5.92 -9.09
C GLU A 22 6.23 7.11 -9.76
N THR A 23 5.81 8.12 -8.98
CA THR A 23 5.09 9.29 -9.49
C THR A 23 5.99 10.46 -9.86
N LEU A 24 7.29 10.41 -9.52
CA LEU A 24 8.23 11.52 -9.69
C LEU A 24 8.26 12.08 -11.11
N ASP A 25 8.38 11.22 -12.11
CA ASP A 25 8.50 11.66 -13.51
C ASP A 25 7.21 12.36 -14.00
N HIS A 26 6.05 11.88 -13.57
CA HIS A 26 4.76 12.50 -13.85
C HIS A 26 4.63 13.87 -13.15
N THR A 27 4.99 13.95 -11.86
CA THR A 27 4.96 15.21 -11.11
C THR A 27 5.91 16.26 -11.70
N LEU A 28 7.12 15.85 -12.11
CA LEU A 28 8.07 16.73 -12.79
C LEU A 28 7.51 17.23 -14.12
N SER A 29 6.87 16.37 -14.92
CA SER A 29 6.24 16.79 -16.18
C SER A 29 5.15 17.85 -15.97
N ARG A 30 4.33 17.71 -14.92
CA ARG A 30 3.29 18.70 -14.57
C ARG A 30 3.91 20.02 -14.11
N LEU A 31 4.96 19.96 -13.31
CA LEU A 31 5.71 21.13 -12.84
C LEU A 31 6.35 21.89 -14.01
N GLU A 32 6.99 21.18 -14.96
CA GLU A 32 7.62 21.77 -16.15
C GLU A 32 6.61 22.44 -17.09
N LYS A 33 5.38 21.90 -17.16
CA LYS A 33 4.27 22.50 -17.91
C LYS A 33 3.60 23.67 -17.18
N GLY A 34 3.97 23.92 -15.92
CA GLY A 34 3.33 24.94 -15.07
C GLY A 34 1.91 24.57 -14.62
N GLU A 35 1.54 23.29 -14.69
CA GLU A 35 0.23 22.80 -14.22
C GLU A 35 0.16 22.77 -12.68
N ILE A 36 1.31 22.65 -12.03
CA ILE A 36 1.48 22.72 -10.58
C ILE A 36 2.71 23.56 -10.24
N SER A 37 2.66 24.22 -9.10
CA SER A 37 3.80 24.89 -8.49
C SER A 37 4.78 23.89 -7.86
N ALA A 38 5.99 24.36 -7.54
CA ALA A 38 6.99 23.52 -6.87
C ALA A 38 6.54 23.05 -5.48
N ILE A 39 5.72 23.84 -4.76
CA ILE A 39 5.21 23.44 -3.45
C ILE A 39 4.11 22.38 -3.55
N GLU A 40 3.23 22.50 -4.55
CA GLU A 40 2.21 21.47 -4.86
C GLU A 40 2.88 20.17 -5.33
N ALA A 41 3.96 20.24 -6.10
CA ALA A 41 4.74 19.04 -6.47
C ALA A 41 5.32 18.31 -5.25
N ILE A 42 5.77 19.04 -4.22
CA ILE A 42 6.24 18.42 -2.96
C ILE A 42 5.08 17.77 -2.22
N ASP A 43 3.95 18.49 -2.10
CA ASP A 43 2.76 17.98 -1.42
C ASP A 43 2.23 16.70 -2.10
N ASP A 44 2.09 16.71 -3.43
CA ASP A 44 1.65 15.55 -4.23
C ASP A 44 2.53 14.31 -3.96
N LEU A 45 3.86 14.46 -3.98
CA LEU A 45 4.80 13.34 -3.73
C LEU A 45 4.67 12.79 -2.31
N LEU A 46 4.49 13.66 -1.31
CA LEU A 46 4.33 13.26 0.09
C LEU A 46 2.97 12.60 0.33
N ALA A 47 1.91 13.13 -0.27
CA ALA A 47 0.55 12.63 -0.16
C ALA A 47 0.42 11.22 -0.75
N GLU A 48 0.98 10.99 -1.95
CA GLU A 48 1.01 9.67 -2.58
C GLU A 48 1.71 8.62 -1.69
N GLU A 49 2.86 8.96 -1.13
CA GLU A 49 3.59 8.07 -0.23
C GLU A 49 2.85 7.81 1.08
N LEU A 50 2.26 8.85 1.69
CA LEU A 50 1.49 8.73 2.92
C LEU A 50 0.29 7.82 2.73
N ASN A 51 -0.46 7.98 1.63
CA ASN A 51 -1.61 7.16 1.30
C ASN A 51 -1.24 5.67 1.17
N LEU A 52 -0.09 5.35 0.56
CA LEU A 52 0.39 3.97 0.47
C LEU A 52 0.76 3.40 1.85
N ARG A 53 1.47 4.17 2.67
CA ARG A 53 1.88 3.75 4.03
C ARG A 53 0.66 3.52 4.92
N GLU A 54 -0.32 4.41 4.84
CA GLU A 54 -1.56 4.31 5.60
C GLU A 54 -2.37 3.08 5.18
N GLY A 55 -2.47 2.80 3.88
CA GLY A 55 -3.11 1.58 3.38
C GLY A 55 -2.44 0.30 3.89
N ARG A 56 -1.11 0.27 4.01
CA ARG A 56 -0.39 -0.85 4.63
C ARG A 56 -0.66 -0.95 6.12
N ARG A 57 -0.64 0.18 6.84
CA ARG A 57 -0.89 0.25 8.29
C ARG A 57 -2.29 -0.25 8.65
N ILE A 58 -3.31 0.23 7.94
CA ILE A 58 -4.70 -0.22 8.11
C ILE A 58 -4.81 -1.72 7.86
N ARG A 59 -4.26 -2.24 6.75
CA ARG A 59 -4.27 -3.68 6.48
C ARG A 59 -3.59 -4.51 7.57
N GLN A 60 -2.42 -4.07 8.04
CA GLN A 60 -1.71 -4.73 9.14
C GLN A 60 -2.52 -4.72 10.43
N HIS A 61 -3.16 -3.60 10.75
CA HIS A 61 -4.00 -3.48 11.93
C HIS A 61 -5.25 -4.37 11.83
N LEU A 62 -5.96 -4.34 10.69
CA LEU A 62 -7.12 -5.20 10.44
C LEU A 62 -6.76 -6.68 10.50
N TRP A 63 -5.64 -7.08 9.91
CA TRP A 63 -5.15 -8.45 9.97
C TRP A 63 -4.78 -8.86 11.41
N GLY A 64 -4.12 -7.98 12.16
CA GLY A 64 -3.78 -8.20 13.56
C GLY A 64 -5.03 -8.42 14.42
N ASN A 65 -6.03 -7.54 14.29
CA ASN A 65 -7.29 -7.63 15.02
C ASN A 65 -8.06 -8.91 14.65
N LEU A 66 -8.14 -9.25 13.36
CA LEU A 66 -8.76 -10.49 12.91
C LEU A 66 -8.04 -11.71 13.50
N LYS A 67 -6.71 -11.73 13.47
CA LYS A 67 -5.91 -12.83 14.01
C LYS A 67 -6.11 -12.97 15.53
N GLN A 68 -6.14 -11.86 16.27
CA GLN A 68 -6.42 -11.86 17.70
C GLN A 68 -7.83 -12.38 17.98
N HIS A 69 -8.84 -11.89 17.27
CA HIS A 69 -10.21 -12.37 17.43
C HIS A 69 -10.33 -13.87 17.14
N LEU A 70 -9.68 -14.35 16.09
CA LEU A 70 -9.57 -15.78 15.82
C LEU A 70 -8.92 -16.52 16.99
N GLN A 71 -7.85 -15.99 17.60
CA GLN A 71 -7.18 -16.55 18.78
C GLN A 71 -8.00 -16.51 20.09
N GLU A 72 -9.06 -15.72 20.15
CA GLU A 72 -10.00 -15.65 21.28
C GLU A 72 -11.25 -16.53 21.07
N MET A 73 -11.54 -16.93 19.82
CA MET A 73 -12.67 -17.82 19.53
C MET A 73 -12.50 -19.22 20.15
N PRO A 74 -13.59 -19.84 20.66
CA PRO A 74 -13.58 -21.23 21.09
C PRO A 74 -13.24 -22.18 19.94
N ASN A 75 -12.52 -23.27 20.24
CA ASN A 75 -11.99 -24.22 19.26
C ASN A 75 -13.05 -24.83 18.33
N THR A 76 -14.30 -24.96 18.79
CA THR A 76 -15.44 -25.41 17.98
C THR A 76 -15.74 -24.45 16.82
N SER A 77 -15.71 -23.14 17.08
CA SER A 77 -15.94 -22.11 16.06
C SER A 77 -14.80 -22.06 15.03
N ARG A 78 -13.54 -22.17 15.46
CA ARG A 78 -12.38 -22.27 14.54
C ARG A 78 -12.48 -23.47 13.61
N ARG A 79 -12.87 -24.63 14.14
CA ARG A 79 -13.04 -25.86 13.36
C ARG A 79 -14.21 -25.75 12.39
N ALA A 80 -15.30 -25.11 12.79
CA ALA A 80 -16.44 -24.85 11.90
C ALA A 80 -16.06 -23.93 10.74
N MET A 81 -15.29 -22.86 11.00
CA MET A 81 -14.81 -21.93 9.96
C MET A 81 -13.85 -22.61 8.99
N ALA A 82 -12.88 -23.39 9.48
CA ALA A 82 -11.97 -24.18 8.64
C ALA A 82 -12.72 -25.22 7.79
N MET A 83 -13.79 -25.83 8.32
CA MET A 83 -14.65 -26.72 7.54
C MET A 83 -15.50 -25.97 6.49
N ALA A 84 -15.98 -24.77 6.79
CA ALA A 84 -16.74 -23.93 5.85
C ALA A 84 -15.85 -23.45 4.69
N GLU A 85 -14.63 -23.00 4.99
CA GLU A 85 -13.63 -22.60 4.01
C GLU A 85 -13.27 -23.79 3.10
N ARG A 86 -13.02 -24.97 3.67
CA ARG A 86 -12.76 -26.19 2.91
C ARG A 86 -13.93 -26.60 1.99
N ARG A 87 -15.18 -26.39 2.42
CA ARG A 87 -16.38 -26.60 1.59
C ARG A 87 -16.55 -25.53 0.50
N GLN A 88 -16.09 -24.31 0.72
CA GLN A 88 -16.12 -23.24 -0.27
C GLN A 88 -15.10 -23.51 -1.38
N TRP A 89 -13.87 -23.90 -1.04
CA TRP A 89 -12.86 -24.33 -2.00
C TRP A 89 -13.26 -25.60 -2.74
N SER A 90 -13.87 -26.58 -2.04
CA SER A 90 -14.37 -27.79 -2.68
C SER A 90 -15.52 -27.53 -3.66
N ARG A 91 -16.29 -26.45 -3.50
CA ARG A 91 -17.30 -26.03 -4.48
C ARG A 91 -16.65 -25.27 -5.64
N ALA A 92 -15.76 -24.32 -5.36
CA ALA A 92 -15.04 -23.57 -6.41
C ALA A 92 -14.14 -24.45 -7.30
N VAL A 93 -13.70 -25.62 -6.82
CA VAL A 93 -12.91 -26.61 -7.59
C VAL A 93 -13.79 -27.63 -8.32
N ASN A 94 -15.05 -27.82 -7.91
CA ASN A 94 -15.98 -28.79 -8.52
C ASN A 94 -17.12 -28.14 -9.34
N ASP A 95 -17.29 -26.83 -9.31
CA ASP A 95 -18.09 -26.09 -10.28
C ASP A 95 -17.20 -25.75 -11.50
N PRO A 96 -17.51 -26.27 -12.71
CA PRO A 96 -16.76 -25.99 -13.94
C PRO A 96 -16.92 -24.55 -14.46
#